data_AF-A0A371DQ91-F1
#
_entry.id   AF-A0A371DQ91-F1
#
_cell.length_a   1.000
_cell.length_b   1.000
_cell.length_c   1.000
_cell.angle_alpha   90.00
_cell.angle_beta   90.00
_cell.angle_gamma   90.00
#
_symmetry.space_group_name_H-M   'P 1'
#
loop_
_entity.id
_entity.type
_entity.pdbx_description
1 polymer ?
#
loop_
_entity_poly.entity_id
_entity_poly.type
_entity_poly.pdbx_seq_one_letter_code
_entity_poly.pdbx_strand_id
1 'polypeptide(L)'
;MSATFAQSFIEKKKEYGTRNRVYCARPSCSRFLGTHNKGSFPFVFRRRKLKCSAPDCRTVTCSSCKNEVVSGTRHRCQPADVDVSVLSLGQQSGWARCPCCETMIELNDGCYHITCRCGAEFCYRCQARWRIC
;
A
#
# COMPACT_ATOMS: atom_id res chain seq x y z
N MET A 1 -17.64 6.07 27.26
CA MET A 1 -16.98 5.53 26.05
C MET A 1 -16.77 4.04 26.27
N SER A 2 -17.33 3.15 25.44
CA SER A 2 -17.19 1.70 25.66
C SER A 2 -15.74 1.27 25.45
N ALA A 3 -15.27 0.27 26.21
CA ALA A 3 -13.92 -0.28 26.08
C ALA A 3 -13.60 -0.74 24.64
N THR A 4 -14.62 -1.21 23.91
CA THR A 4 -14.53 -1.65 22.50
C THR A 4 -14.24 -0.50 21.54
N PHE A 5 -14.83 0.68 21.77
CA PHE A 5 -14.59 1.86 20.94
C PHE A 5 -13.14 2.32 21.05
N ALA A 6 -12.61 2.44 22.27
CA ALA A 6 -11.24 2.87 22.51
C ALA A 6 -10.22 1.93 21.83
N GLN A 7 -10.43 0.62 21.91
CA GLN A 7 -9.56 -0.36 21.27
C GLN A 7 -9.60 -0.27 19.73
N SER A 8 -10.81 -0.17 19.15
CA SER A 8 -10.96 0.00 17.70
C SER A 8 -10.29 1.28 17.20
N PHE A 9 -10.36 2.36 17.98
CA PHE A 9 -9.73 3.63 17.65
C PHE A 9 -8.20 3.52 17.65
N ILE A 10 -7.60 2.84 18.63
CA ILE A 10 -6.14 2.61 18.68
C ILE A 10 -5.66 1.79 17.49
N GLU A 11 -6.38 0.72 17.14
CA GLU A 11 -6.04 -0.12 15.98
C GLU A 11 -6.11 0.69 14.67
N LYS A 12 -7.18 1.48 14.49
CA LYS A 12 -7.35 2.34 13.32
C LYS A 12 -6.31 3.44 13.28
N LYS A 13 -5.97 4.07 14.42
CA LYS A 13 -4.89 5.06 14.47
C LYS A 13 -3.55 4.47 14.00
N LYS A 14 -3.22 3.24 14.40
CA LYS A 14 -2.02 2.53 13.94
C LYS A 14 -2.07 2.22 12.45
N GLU A 15 -3.19 1.69 11.96
CA GLU A 15 -3.43 1.42 10.54
C GLU A 15 -3.23 2.71 9.72
N TYR A 16 -4.01 3.75 10.00
CA TYR A 16 -4.00 4.99 9.23
C TYR A 16 -2.70 5.80 9.37
N GLY A 17 -1.96 5.64 10.47
CA GLY A 17 -0.61 6.18 10.63
C GLY A 17 0.48 5.42 9.88
N THR A 18 0.20 4.19 9.41
CA THR A 18 1.18 3.40 8.65
C THR A 18 1.17 3.80 7.18
N ARG A 19 2.33 4.23 6.66
CA ARG A 19 2.55 4.46 5.23
C ARG A 19 2.59 3.13 4.48
N ASN A 20 2.07 3.09 3.25
CA ASN A 20 2.05 1.89 2.41
C ASN A 20 1.51 0.66 3.14
N ARG A 21 0.25 0.72 3.58
CA ARG A 21 -0.40 -0.37 4.33
C ARG A 21 -0.45 -1.67 3.52
N VAL A 22 -0.30 -2.79 4.22
CA VAL A 22 -0.55 -4.13 3.72
C VAL A 22 -1.74 -4.71 4.46
N TYR A 23 -2.70 -5.20 3.70
CA TYR A 23 -3.90 -5.87 4.19
C TYR A 23 -3.84 -7.35 3.84
N CYS A 24 -4.66 -8.16 4.50
CA CYS A 24 -4.83 -9.56 4.15
C CYS A 24 -5.27 -9.69 2.69
N ALA A 25 -4.55 -10.50 1.90
CA ALA A 25 -4.84 -10.73 0.50
C ALA A 25 -6.23 -11.35 0.25
N ARG A 26 -6.81 -12.02 1.25
CA ARG A 26 -8.18 -12.53 1.19
C ARG A 26 -9.16 -11.36 1.26
N PRO A 27 -9.93 -11.05 0.18
CA PRO A 27 -10.78 -9.85 0.14
C PRO A 27 -11.84 -9.82 1.25
N SER A 28 -12.41 -10.98 1.58
CA SER A 28 -13.40 -11.11 2.65
C SER A 28 -12.84 -10.85 4.06
N CYS A 29 -11.52 -10.88 4.24
CA CYS A 29 -10.87 -10.61 5.52
C CYS A 29 -10.35 -9.17 5.58
N SER A 30 -9.52 -8.77 4.61
CA SER A 30 -8.94 -7.41 4.49
C SER A 30 -8.34 -6.82 5.79
N ARG A 31 -7.94 -7.66 6.75
CA ARG A 31 -7.36 -7.21 8.03
C ARG A 31 -6.02 -6.54 7.79
N PHE A 32 -5.75 -5.44 8.50
CA PHE A 32 -4.46 -4.76 8.46
C PHE A 32 -3.35 -5.65 9.04
N LEU A 33 -2.28 -5.88 8.26
CA LEU A 33 -1.17 -6.75 8.62
C LEU A 33 0.12 -5.99 8.94
N GLY A 34 0.27 -4.76 8.44
CA GLY A 34 1.44 -3.93 8.72
C GLY A 34 1.88 -3.07 7.55
N THR A 35 3.17 -2.77 7.51
CA THR A 35 3.78 -1.90 6.49
C THR A 35 4.33 -2.69 5.30
N HIS A 36 4.27 -2.08 4.14
CA HIS A 36 4.89 -2.58 2.92
C HIS A 36 6.41 -2.56 3.07
N ASN A 37 7.04 -3.71 2.79
CA ASN A 37 8.49 -3.85 2.86
C ASN A 37 9.06 -3.90 1.44
N LYS A 38 9.48 -2.74 0.94
CA LYS A 38 10.41 -2.64 -0.21
C LYS A 38 11.79 -3.04 0.28
N GLY A 39 12.02 -4.33 0.52
CA GLY A 39 13.30 -4.80 1.04
C GLY A 39 14.44 -4.24 0.19
N SER A 40 15.28 -3.39 0.78
CA SER A 40 16.39 -2.69 0.13
C SER A 40 17.58 -3.59 -0.19
N PHE A 41 17.49 -4.89 0.14
CA PHE A 41 18.56 -5.85 -0.10
C PHE A 41 18.03 -7.16 -0.71
N PRO A 42 18.68 -7.68 -1.78
CA PRO A 42 18.30 -8.93 -2.45
C PRO A 42 18.30 -10.17 -1.53
N PHE A 43 18.93 -10.10 -0.35
CA PHE A 43 19.24 -11.26 0.47
C PHE A 43 18.26 -11.52 1.64
N VAL A 44 17.28 -10.64 1.91
CA VAL A 44 16.29 -10.87 2.99
C VAL A 44 15.00 -11.47 2.44
N PHE A 45 15.07 -12.70 1.93
CA PHE A 45 13.91 -13.46 1.42
C PHE A 45 12.89 -13.81 2.52
N ARG A 46 13.27 -13.74 3.81
CA ARG A 46 12.47 -14.28 4.92
C ARG A 46 11.43 -13.31 5.52
N ARG A 47 11.49 -12.01 5.25
CA ARG A 47 10.60 -11.01 5.90
C ARG A 47 9.49 -10.45 5.00
N ARG A 48 9.25 -11.09 3.85
CA ARG A 48 8.19 -10.68 2.92
C ARG A 48 6.85 -11.33 3.19
N LYS A 49 6.70 -12.25 4.15
CA LYS A 49 5.44 -12.97 4.41
C LYS A 49 4.81 -12.50 5.71
N LEU A 50 3.55 -12.07 5.65
CA LEU A 50 2.74 -11.67 6.80
C LEU A 50 1.59 -12.66 6.96
N LYS A 51 1.51 -13.34 8.10
CA LYS A 51 0.38 -14.23 8.42
C LYS A 51 -0.77 -13.39 8.95
N CYS A 52 -2.00 -13.69 8.52
CA CYS A 52 -3.18 -13.08 9.12
C CYS A 52 -3.31 -13.51 10.59
N SER A 53 -3.67 -12.56 11.46
CA SER A 53 -3.92 -12.82 12.89
C SER A 53 -5.38 -13.14 13.21
N ALA A 54 -6.27 -13.13 12.21
CA ALA A 54 -7.67 -13.46 12.42
C ALA A 54 -7.83 -14.99 12.65
N PRO A 55 -8.67 -15.42 13.61
CA PRO A 55 -8.79 -16.85 13.97
C PRO A 55 -9.23 -17.77 12.83
N ASP A 56 -10.04 -17.24 11.91
CA ASP A 56 -10.64 -17.91 10.77
C ASP A 56 -9.88 -17.68 9.45
N CYS A 57 -8.74 -16.98 9.49
CA CYS A 57 -7.96 -16.64 8.31
C CYS A 57 -6.53 -17.19 8.42
N ARG A 58 -6.20 -18.15 7.54
CA ARG A 58 -4.85 -18.73 7.43
C ARG A 58 -4.04 -18.13 6.28
N THR A 59 -4.58 -17.10 5.62
CA THR A 59 -3.95 -16.45 4.47
C THR A 59 -2.62 -15.83 4.87
N VAL A 60 -1.60 -16.10 4.06
CA VAL A 60 -0.28 -15.48 4.16
C VAL A 60 -0.17 -14.48 3.03
N THR A 61 0.15 -13.23 3.36
CA THR A 61 0.25 -12.14 2.38
C THR A 61 1.68 -11.71 2.19
N CYS A 62 2.07 -11.43 0.95
CA CYS A 62 3.37 -10.85 0.67
C CYS A 62 3.39 -9.36 1.05
N SER A 63 4.27 -8.92 1.95
CA SER A 63 4.41 -7.51 2.31
C SER A 63 5.01 -6.64 1.21
N SER A 64 5.44 -7.23 0.09
CA SER A 64 5.96 -6.51 -1.07
C SER A 64 4.92 -6.42 -2.19
N CYS A 65 4.52 -7.54 -2.82
CA CYS A 65 3.51 -7.47 -3.89
C CYS A 65 2.06 -7.49 -3.39
N LYS A 66 1.81 -7.61 -2.08
CA LYS A 66 0.46 -7.64 -1.45
C LYS A 66 -0.42 -8.83 -1.87
N ASN A 67 0.08 -9.72 -2.71
CA ASN A 67 -0.62 -10.95 -3.13
C ASN A 67 -0.55 -12.05 -2.06
N GLU A 68 -1.48 -13.00 -2.16
CA GLU A 68 -1.45 -14.22 -1.35
C GLU A 68 -0.20 -15.06 -1.68
N VAL A 69 0.37 -15.64 -0.63
CA VAL A 69 1.51 -16.54 -0.69
C VAL A 69 0.98 -17.94 -0.40
N VAL A 70 0.85 -18.73 -1.46
CA VAL A 70 0.45 -20.14 -1.34
C VAL A 70 1.52 -20.91 -0.58
N SER A 71 1.08 -21.70 0.40
CA SER A 71 1.97 -22.56 1.19
C SER A 71 2.61 -23.64 0.31
N GLY A 72 3.88 -23.97 0.57
CA GLY A 72 4.59 -25.02 -0.16
C GLY A 72 5.21 -24.59 -1.51
N THR A 73 4.93 -23.39 -2.01
CA THR A 73 5.53 -22.89 -3.26
C THR A 73 6.56 -21.77 -3.02
N ARG A 74 7.53 -21.66 -3.94
CA ARG A 74 8.44 -20.51 -3.98
C ARG A 74 7.66 -19.30 -4.50
N HIS A 75 7.34 -18.37 -3.61
CA HIS A 75 6.70 -17.11 -3.99
C HIS A 75 7.72 -16.16 -4.63
N ARG A 76 7.45 -15.76 -5.86
CA ARG A 76 8.14 -14.66 -6.56
C ARG A 76 7.14 -13.53 -6.72
N CYS A 77 7.53 -12.31 -6.35
CA CYS A 77 6.72 -11.13 -6.60
C CYS A 77 6.64 -10.91 -8.12
N GLN A 78 5.47 -11.13 -8.70
CA GLN A 78 5.15 -10.74 -10.06
C GLN A 78 4.26 -9.50 -10.01
N PRO A 79 4.45 -8.52 -10.91
CA PRO A 79 3.46 -7.48 -11.13
C PRO A 79 2.12 -8.15 -11.49
N ALA A 80 1.01 -7.71 -10.91
CA ALA A 80 -0.29 -8.20 -11.35
C ALA A 80 -0.64 -7.58 -12.71
N ASP A 81 -1.27 -8.33 -13.61
CA ASP A 81 -1.68 -7.82 -14.93
C ASP A 81 -2.60 -6.60 -14.83
N VAL A 82 -3.46 -6.60 -13.80
CA VAL A 82 -4.34 -5.46 -13.47
C VAL A 82 -3.51 -4.20 -13.16
N ASP A 83 -2.42 -4.33 -12.42
CA ASP A 83 -1.55 -3.19 -12.10
C ASP A 83 -0.95 -2.59 -13.38
N VAL A 84 -0.58 -3.42 -14.36
CA VAL A 84 -0.03 -2.95 -15.64
C VAL A 84 -1.07 -2.15 -16.42
N SER A 85 -2.31 -2.65 -16.50
CA SER A 85 -3.39 -1.96 -17.22
C SER A 85 -3.74 -0.61 -16.60
N VAL A 86 -3.82 -0.53 -15.26
CA VAL A 86 -4.10 0.72 -14.53
C VAL A 86 -2.95 1.71 -14.66
N LEU A 87 -1.70 1.23 -14.62
CA LEU A 87 -0.52 2.07 -14.87
C LEU A 87 -0.53 2.66 -16.28
N SER A 88 -0.88 1.86 -17.28
CA SER A 88 -0.98 2.33 -18.67
C SER A 88 -2.10 3.36 -18.83
N LEU A 89 -3.29 3.08 -18.28
CA LEU A 89 -4.42 4.02 -18.30
C LEU A 89 -4.07 5.33 -17.60
N GLY A 90 -3.43 5.26 -16.43
CA GLY A 90 -2.99 6.44 -15.70
C GLY A 90 -1.98 7.26 -16.49
N GLN A 91 -1.04 6.62 -17.19
CA GLN A 91 -0.11 7.33 -18.07
C GLN A 91 -0.83 8.02 -19.24
N GLN A 92 -1.79 7.34 -19.87
CA GLN A 92 -2.58 7.92 -20.97
C GLN A 92 -3.46 9.08 -20.50
N SER A 93 -3.98 9.01 -19.28
CA SER A 93 -4.85 10.03 -18.67
C SER A 93 -4.08 11.17 -17.99
N GLY A 94 -2.75 11.12 -17.97
CA GLY A 94 -1.92 12.13 -17.29
C GLY A 94 -1.95 12.05 -15.77
N TRP A 95 -2.37 10.92 -15.20
CA TRP A 95 -2.41 10.71 -13.75
C TRP A 95 -1.01 10.59 -13.15
N ALA A 96 -0.76 11.29 -12.04
CA ALA A 96 0.51 11.23 -11.34
C ALA A 96 0.53 10.15 -10.25
N ARG A 97 1.70 9.56 -9.99
CA ARG A 97 1.91 8.69 -8.82
C ARG A 97 2.58 9.48 -7.71
N CYS A 98 2.11 9.30 -6.48
CA CYS A 98 2.77 9.87 -5.31
C CYS A 98 4.20 9.34 -5.19
N PRO A 99 5.23 10.19 -5.09
CA PRO A 99 6.63 9.77 -5.04
C PRO A 99 6.97 8.97 -3.77
N CYS A 100 6.16 9.09 -2.72
CA CYS A 100 6.38 8.40 -1.44
C CYS A 100 5.67 7.04 -1.34
N CYS A 101 4.40 6.99 -1.73
CA CYS A 101 3.55 5.81 -1.54
C CYS A 101 3.06 5.15 -2.83
N GLU A 102 3.44 5.71 -3.98
CA GLU A 102 3.13 5.21 -5.31
C GLU A 102 1.63 5.12 -5.67
N THR A 103 0.78 5.65 -4.80
CA THR A 103 -0.66 5.77 -5.05
C THR A 103 -0.88 6.66 -6.28
N MET A 104 -1.71 6.20 -7.20
CA MET A 104 -2.13 6.94 -8.38
C MET A 104 -3.12 8.02 -7.99
N ILE A 105 -2.96 9.22 -8.54
CA ILE A 105 -3.73 10.40 -8.22
C ILE A 105 -4.16 11.06 -9.53
N GLU A 106 -5.46 11.21 -9.68
CA GLU A 106 -6.08 12.06 -10.71
C GLU A 106 -6.18 13.49 -10.18
N LEU A 107 -5.84 14.47 -11.03
CA LEU A 107 -6.06 15.89 -10.77
C LEU A 107 -7.24 16.34 -11.62
N ASN A 108 -8.39 16.57 -10.96
CA ASN A 108 -9.58 17.02 -11.67
C ASN A 108 -9.47 18.49 -12.10
N ASP A 109 -9.02 19.35 -11.20
CA ASP A 109 -8.85 20.78 -11.46
C ASP A 109 -7.95 21.43 -10.39
N GLY A 110 -7.48 22.65 -10.65
CA GLY A 110 -6.77 23.48 -9.68
C GLY A 110 -5.23 23.46 -9.74
N CYS A 111 -4.59 23.69 -8.58
CA CYS A 111 -3.15 23.87 -8.47
C CYS A 111 -2.39 22.53 -8.47
N TYR A 112 -1.14 22.56 -8.93
CA TYR A 112 -0.25 21.40 -8.90
C TYR A 112 0.24 21.02 -7.48
N HIS A 113 -0.15 21.70 -6.41
CA HIS A 113 0.19 21.27 -5.05
C HIS A 113 -0.73 20.14 -4.58
N ILE A 114 -0.16 18.96 -4.33
CA ILE A 114 -0.93 17.77 -3.94
C ILE A 114 -0.48 17.25 -2.58
N THR A 115 -1.43 17.08 -1.67
CA THR A 115 -1.25 16.34 -0.42
C THR A 115 -1.82 14.93 -0.58
N CYS A 116 -0.93 13.94 -0.66
CA CYS A 116 -1.34 12.54 -0.73
C CYS A 116 -1.96 12.06 0.60
N ARG A 117 -2.82 11.04 0.55
CA ARG A 117 -3.36 10.35 1.74
C ARG A 117 -2.28 9.76 2.67
N CYS A 118 -1.04 9.59 2.20
CA CYS A 118 0.09 9.19 3.04
C CYS A 118 0.78 10.38 3.77
N GLY A 119 0.29 11.61 3.58
CA GLY A 119 0.82 12.85 4.12
C GLY A 119 1.98 13.48 3.34
N ALA A 120 2.35 12.93 2.17
CA ALA A 120 3.38 13.52 1.34
C ALA A 120 2.81 14.69 0.52
N GLU A 121 3.53 15.81 0.50
CA GLU A 121 3.22 16.98 -0.32
C GLU A 121 4.18 17.05 -1.51
N PHE A 122 3.65 17.16 -2.72
CA PHE A 122 4.43 17.16 -3.94
C PHE A 122 3.77 17.97 -5.07
N CYS A 123 4.57 18.36 -6.06
CA CYS A 123 4.07 19.01 -7.28
C CYS A 123 3.56 17.94 -8.26
N TYR A 124 2.30 18.00 -8.66
CA TYR A 124 1.68 17.05 -9.58
C TYR A 124 2.40 16.98 -10.92
N ARG A 125 2.89 18.12 -11.42
CA ARG A 125 3.53 18.24 -12.73
C ARG A 125 4.91 17.56 -12.78
N CYS A 126 5.77 17.83 -11.80
CA CYS A 126 7.15 17.33 -11.82
C CYS A 126 7.41 16.19 -10.82
N GLN A 127 6.43 15.85 -9.98
CA GLN A 127 6.50 14.80 -8.96
C GLN A 127 7.58 15.02 -7.89
N ALA A 128 8.23 16.18 -7.88
CA ALA A 128 9.16 16.58 -6.83
C ALA A 128 8.41 16.97 -5.55
N ARG A 129 9.08 16.85 -4.40
CA ARG A 129 8.53 17.28 -3.12
C ARG A 129 8.13 18.75 -3.19
N TRP A 130 7.07 19.12 -2.49
CA TRP A 130 6.57 20.49 -2.52
C TRP A 130 7.62 21.49 -2.02
N ARG A 131 7.68 22.68 -2.65
CA ARG A 131 8.64 23.77 -2.39
C ARG A 131 10.12 23.50 -2.74
N ILE A 132 10.43 22.38 -3.38
CA ILE A 132 11.79 22.12 -3.92
C ILE A 132 11.82 22.06 -5.44
N CYS A 133 10.75 22.51 -6.11
CA CYS A 133 10.61 22.58 -7.55
C CYS A 133 10.27 23.99 -8.02
#